data_AF-A0A9P5WYP7-F1
#
_entry.id   AF-A0A9P5WYP7-F1
#
_cell.length_a   1.000
_cell.length_b   1.000
_cell.length_c   1.000
_cell.angle_alpha   90.00
_cell.angle_beta   90.00
_cell.angle_gamma   90.00
#
_symmetry.space_group_name_H-M   'P 1'
#
loop_
_entity.id
_entity.type
_entity.pdbx_description
1 polymer ?
#
loop_
_entity_poly.entity_id
_entity_poly.type
_entity_poly.pdbx_seq_one_letter_code
_entity_poly.pdbx_strand_id
1 'polypeptide(L)' 'LKEYDGQLNFATDAWTSPNHKPFIALTVHLEHNGAPLCLILDIMEVVESHSGINLAAAFAKVLNNYGIS' A
#
# COMPACT_ATOMS: atom_id res chain seq x y z
N LEU A 1 -4.12 -2.77 12.46
CA LEU A 1 -3.40 -1.47 12.53
C LEU A 1 -3.74 -0.66 13.76
N LYS A 2 -5.03 -0.48 14.11
CA LYS A 2 -5.46 0.28 15.32
C LYS A 2 -4.95 -0.27 16.66
N GLU A 3 -4.40 -1.48 16.67
CA GLU A 3 -3.85 -2.15 17.86
C GLU A 3 -2.35 -1.93 18.03
N TYR A 4 -1.69 -1.23 17.10
CA TYR A 4 -0.25 -0.98 17.16
C TYR A 4 0.03 0.49 17.44
N ASP A 5 0.68 0.76 18.57
CA ASP A 5 1.24 2.08 18.91
C ASP A 5 2.57 2.28 18.17
N GLY A 6 2.52 2.45 16.85
CA GLY A 6 3.72 2.54 16.00
C GLY A 6 3.60 3.61 14.91
N GLN A 7 4.74 4.21 14.55
CA GLN A 7 4.81 5.06 13.37
C GLN A 7 4.68 4.20 12.11
N LEU A 8 3.71 4.51 11.26
CA LEU A 8 3.46 3.78 10.03
C LEU A 8 4.34 4.32 8.91
N ASN A 9 5.17 3.46 8.34
CA ASN A 9 5.87 3.71 7.09
C ASN A 9 5.22 2.91 5.97
N PHE A 10 5.08 3.48 4.78
CA PHE A 10 4.41 2.81 3.67
C PHE A 10 5.38 2.58 2.51
N ALA A 11 5.17 1.48 1.79
CA ALA A 11 5.84 1.25 0.51
C ALA A 11 4.85 0.76 -0.53
N THR A 12 4.97 1.33 -1.73
CA THR A 12 4.23 0.91 -2.91
C THR A 12 5.17 0.24 -3.89
N ASP A 13 4.82 -0.96 -4.35
CA ASP A 13 5.45 -1.59 -5.51
C ASP A 13 4.44 -1.60 -6.66
N ALA A 14 4.81 -1.06 -7.83
CA ALA A 14 3.94 -0.97 -8.98
C ALA A 14 4.57 -1.66 -10.18
N TRP A 15 3.87 -2.61 -10.77
CA TRP A 15 4.38 -3.41 -11.88
C TRP A 15 3.29 -3.76 -12.88
N THR A 16 3.69 -4.00 -14.13
CA THR A 16 2.81 -4.61 -15.12
C THR A 16 3.17 -6.08 -15.23
N SER A 17 2.22 -6.96 -14.89
CA SER A 17 2.42 -8.40 -14.97
C SER A 17 2.54 -8.88 -16.43
N PRO A 18 3.08 -10.10 -16.67
CA PRO A 18 3.28 -10.61 -18.02
C PRO A 18 2.02 -10.71 -18.89
N ASN A 19 0.82 -10.77 -18.29
CA ASN A 19 -0.45 -10.76 -19.01
C ASN A 19 -0.99 -9.33 -19.26
N HIS A 20 -0.11 -8.33 -19.22
CA HIS A 20 -0.39 -6.90 -19.42
C HIS A 20 -1.30 -6.26 -18.38
N LYS A 21 -1.48 -6.88 -17.20
CA LYS A 21 -2.27 -6.30 -16.12
C LYS A 21 -1.41 -5.43 -15.21
N PRO A 22 -1.71 -4.12 -15.07
CA PRO A 22 -1.04 -3.21 -14.14
C PRO A 22 -1.51 -3.43 -12.70
N PHE A 23 -0.57 -3.63 -11.79
CA PHE A 23 -0.82 -3.86 -10.37
C PHE A 23 -0.03 -2.91 -9.49
N ILE A 24 -0.58 -2.66 -8.31
CA ILE A 24 0.12 -2.05 -7.19
C ILE A 24 -0.04 -2.92 -5.94
N ALA A 25 1.04 -3.13 -5.21
CA ALA A 25 1.04 -3.64 -3.85
C ALA A 25 1.32 -2.48 -2.90
N LEU A 26 0.47 -2.32 -1.88
CA LEU A 26 0.71 -1.39 -0.78
C LEU A 26 1.01 -2.18 0.49
N THR A 27 2.14 -1.85 1.12
CA THR A 27 2.58 -2.43 2.38
C THR A 27 2.74 -1.36 3.44
N VAL A 28 2.54 -1.75 4.69
CA VAL A 28 2.83 -0.93 5.87
C VAL A 28 3.91 -1.61 6.70
N HIS A 29 4.85 -0.81 7.15
CA HIS A 29 6.00 -1.19 7.95
C HIS A 29 5.97 -0.38 9.23
N LEU A 30 6.16 -1.05 10.37
CA LEU A 30 6.24 -0.42 11.67
C LEU A 30 7.17 -1.22 12.58
N GLU A 31 7.60 -0.58 13.65
CA GLU A 31 8.26 -1.28 14.75
C GLU A 31 7.19 -1.73 15.75
N HIS A 32 7.32 -2.96 16.24
CA HIS A 32 6.50 -3.49 17.33
C HIS A 32 7.34 -4.35 18.28
N ASN A 33 7.48 -3.91 19.54
CA ASN A 33 8.23 -4.58 20.61
C ASN A 33 9.71 -4.89 20.28
N GLY A 34 10.41 -3.94 19.67
CA GLY A 34 11.80 -4.01 19.23
C GLY A 34 12.00 -4.71 17.89
N ALA A 35 10.93 -5.14 17.20
CA ALA A 35 11.02 -5.93 15.97
C ALA A 35 10.30 -5.24 14.80
N PRO A 36 10.82 -5.37 13.56
CA PRO A 36 10.13 -4.89 12.37
C PRO A 36 8.91 -5.76 12.07
N LEU A 37 7.76 -5.12 11.91
CA LEU A 37 6.53 -5.72 11.42
C LEU A 37 6.23 -5.17 10.03
N CYS A 38 6.00 -6.07 9.07
CA CYS A 38 5.60 -5.73 7.70
C CYS A 38 4.27 -6.42 7.39
N LEU A 39 3.29 -5.66 6.93
CA LEU A 39 1.97 -6.15 6.55
C LEU A 39 1.63 -5.67 5.14
N ILE A 40 1.06 -6.57 4.34
CA ILE A 40 0.43 -6.20 3.06
C ILE A 40 -0.94 -5.62 3.38
N LEU A 41 -1.20 -4.41 2.92
CA LEU A 41 -2.52 -3.77 3.01
C LEU A 41 -3.39 -4.19 1.84
N ASP A 42 -2.89 -4.05 0.62
CA ASP A 42 -3.67 -4.41 -0.56
C ASP A 42 -2.75 -4.77 -1.73
N ILE A 43 -3.27 -5.60 -2.64
CA ILE A 43 -2.71 -5.85 -3.97
C ILE A 43 -3.86 -5.71 -4.96
N MET A 44 -3.85 -4.63 -5.74
CA MET A 44 -4.97 -4.30 -6.62
C MET A 44 -4.51 -4.00 -8.04
N GLU A 45 -5.40 -4.31 -9.00
CA GLU A 45 -5.22 -3.92 -10.39
C GLU A 45 -5.53 -2.41 -10.53
N VAL A 46 -4.60 -1.65 -11.09
CA VAL A 46 -4.77 -0.21 -11.39
C VAL A 46 -4.89 -0.07 -12.89
N VAL A 47 -6.11 -0.18 -13.42
CA VAL A 47 -6.39 -0.21 -14.87
C VAL A 47 -5.90 1.04 -15.62
N GLU A 48 -5.61 2.11 -14.90
CA GLU A 48 -5.05 3.34 -15.42
C GLU A 48 -3.52 3.26 -15.58
N SER A 49 -2.90 4.23 -16.27
CA SER A 49 -1.43 4.29 -16.33
C SER A 49 -0.82 4.51 -14.94
N HIS A 50 0.35 3.93 -14.68
CA HIS A 50 1.13 4.15 -13.44
C HIS A 50 1.76 5.55 -13.38
N SER A 51 0.95 6.59 -13.58
CA SER A 51 1.32 7.97 -13.34
C SER A 51 1.32 8.28 -11.84
N GLY A 52 2.07 9.30 -11.43
CA GLY A 52 2.11 9.70 -10.01
C GLY A 52 0.73 10.03 -9.44
N ILE A 53 -0.18 10.64 -10.22
CA ILE A 53 -1.52 11.00 -9.76
C ILE A 53 -2.42 9.76 -9.56
N ASN A 54 -2.34 8.77 -10.44
CA ASN A 54 -3.14 7.55 -10.33
C ASN A 54 -2.66 6.66 -9.18
N LEU A 55 -1.33 6.56 -8.99
CA LEU A 55 -0.74 5.85 -7.87
C LEU A 55 -1.08 6.53 -6.54
N ALA A 56 -1.03 7.87 -6.47
CA ALA A 56 -1.46 8.62 -5.29
C ALA A 56 -2.95 8.42 -4.97
N ALA A 57 -3.80 8.39 -6.00
CA ALA A 57 -5.23 8.11 -5.83
C ALA A 57 -5.48 6.68 -5.32
N ALA A 58 -4.80 5.68 -5.88
CA ALA A 58 -4.86 4.29 -5.43
C ALA A 58 -4.39 4.15 -3.97
N PHE A 59 -3.28 4.80 -3.62
CA PHE A 59 -2.76 4.84 -2.25
C PHE A 59 -3.78 5.45 -1.28
N ALA A 60 -4.30 6.63 -1.58
CA ALA A 60 -5.30 7.30 -0.74
C ALA A 60 -6.58 6.47 -0.56
N LYS A 61 -7.01 5.77 -1.62
CA LYS A 61 -8.17 4.86 -1.55
C LYS A 61 -7.95 3.73 -0.55
N VAL A 62 -6.77 3.11 -0.52
CA VAL A 62 -6.47 2.04 0.46
C VAL A 62 -6.44 2.59 1.87
N LEU A 63 -5.77 3.73 2.10
CA LEU A 63 -5.74 4.33 3.43
C LEU A 63 -7.16 4.61 3.96
N ASN A 64 -8.04 5.17 3.12
CA ASN A 64 -9.43 5.41 3.47
C ASN A 64 -10.19 4.11 3.79
N ASN A 65 -9.99 3.03 3.01
CA ASN A 65 -10.62 1.74 3.27
C ASN A 65 -10.23 1.14 4.63
N TYR A 66 -8.98 1.36 5.05
CA TYR A 66 -8.48 0.92 6.35
C TYR A 66 -8.73 1.93 7.48
N GLY A 67 -9.35 3.08 7.18
CA GLY A 67 -9.61 4.15 8.14
C GLY A 67 -8.35 4.80 8.70
N ILE A 68 -7.32 4.93 7.86
CA ILE A 68 -6.04 5.59 8.15
C ILE A 68 -6.13 7.01 7.57
N SER A 69 -6.02 8.03 8.42
CA SER A 69 -6.18 9.45 8.08
C SER A 69 -4.89 10.24 8.26
#